data_AF-E9JBJ7-F1
#
_entry.id   AF-E9JBJ7-F1
#
_cell.length_a   1.000
_cell.length_b   1.000
_cell.length_c   1.000
_cell.angle_alpha   90.00
_cell.angle_beta   90.00
_cell.angle_gamma   90.00
#
_symmetry.space_group_name_H-M   'P 1'
#
loop_
_entity.id
_entity.type
_entity.pdbx_description
1 polymer ?
#
loop_
_entity_poly.entity_id
_entity_poly.type
_entity_poly.pdbx_seq_one_letter_code
_entity_poly.pdbx_strand_id
1 'polypeptide(L)'
;MAKEFISICQYNKNAEVWKNIAKELEDAGFMKYTWKQVEDKWKNLRKGYMKVKDNKGDKSSGAPRVTCKFFEELDEIFRKSPSVKPISIASSSRKCNRLSVADSDSDSDKENLSKWPKKKVSKIQKDTVELLSILRDDANTRETARENRHQETLTVLNRAIDSYEAQMQKLLDKM
;
A
#
# COMPACT_ATOMS: atom_id res chain seq x y z
N MET A 1 18.55 -22.58 -4.55
CA MET A 1 19.60 -21.55 -4.43
C MET A 1 19.07 -20.12 -4.61
N ALA A 2 19.03 -19.52 -5.82
CA ALA A 2 18.66 -18.09 -5.95
C ALA A 2 17.25 -17.72 -5.46
N LYS A 3 16.25 -18.58 -5.70
CA LYS A 3 14.85 -18.34 -5.27
C LYS A 3 14.68 -18.34 -3.74
N GLU A 4 15.36 -19.25 -3.05
CA GLU A 4 15.35 -19.34 -1.59
C GLU A 4 16.04 -18.13 -0.97
N PHE A 5 17.19 -17.74 -1.54
CA PHE A 5 17.96 -16.58 -1.10
C PHE A 5 17.14 -15.28 -1.14
N ILE A 6 16.41 -15.01 -2.23
CA ILE A 6 15.55 -13.82 -2.35
C ILE A 6 14.41 -13.86 -1.33
N SER A 7 13.74 -15.00 -1.19
CA SER A 7 12.62 -15.16 -0.25
C SER A 7 13.07 -14.92 1.20
N ILE A 8 14.22 -15.52 1.56
CA ILE A 8 14.85 -15.37 2.86
C ILE A 8 15.19 -13.89 3.12
N CYS A 9 15.89 -13.23 2.18
CA CYS A 9 16.31 -11.84 2.32
C CYS A 9 15.18 -10.80 2.19
N GLN A 10 14.02 -11.20 1.66
CA GLN A 10 12.89 -10.31 1.45
C GLN A 10 11.98 -10.17 2.68
N TYR A 11 11.82 -11.23 3.47
CA TYR A 11 10.90 -11.24 4.62
C TYR A 11 11.59 -11.43 5.98
N ASN A 12 12.88 -11.75 6.04
CA ASN A 12 13.57 -11.91 7.32
C ASN A 12 14.22 -10.61 7.82
N LYS A 13 13.67 -10.09 8.91
CA LYS A 13 14.36 -9.15 9.82
C LYS A 13 15.32 -9.86 10.78
N ASN A 14 15.48 -11.16 10.62
CA ASN A 14 16.18 -12.00 11.57
C ASN A 14 17.69 -11.80 11.43
N ALA A 15 18.34 -11.25 12.45
CA ALA A 15 19.76 -10.90 12.41
C ALA A 15 20.67 -12.12 12.18
N GLU A 16 20.21 -13.31 12.59
CA GLU A 16 20.95 -14.57 12.44
C GLU A 16 21.08 -14.99 10.97
N VAL A 17 20.04 -14.78 10.17
CA VAL A 17 20.09 -15.03 8.71
C VAL A 17 21.14 -14.14 8.06
N TRP A 18 21.17 -12.85 8.42
CA TRP A 18 22.15 -11.91 7.88
C TRP A 18 23.58 -12.19 8.34
N LYS A 19 23.76 -12.79 9.53
CA LYS A 19 25.06 -13.27 9.99
C LYS A 19 25.54 -14.47 9.17
N ASN A 20 24.67 -15.41 8.85
CA ASN A 20 25.02 -16.57 8.01
C ASN A 20 25.41 -16.11 6.60
N ILE A 21 24.65 -15.19 6.00
CA ILE A 21 24.97 -14.60 4.70
C ILE A 21 26.31 -13.84 4.74
N ALA A 22 26.56 -13.07 5.80
CA ALA A 22 27.84 -12.37 5.98
C ALA A 22 29.02 -13.35 6.08
N LYS A 23 28.81 -14.51 6.71
CA LYS A 23 29.82 -15.57 6.79
C LYS A 23 30.06 -16.24 5.43
N GLU A 24 29.00 -16.56 4.69
CA GLU A 24 29.12 -17.09 3.32
C GLU A 24 29.87 -16.12 2.39
N LEU A 25 29.67 -14.81 2.57
CA LEU A 25 30.43 -13.77 1.85
C LEU A 25 31.92 -13.79 2.24
N GLU A 26 32.24 -13.95 3.52
CA GLU A 26 33.63 -14.09 4.00
C GLU A 26 34.28 -15.36 3.42
N ASP A 27 33.56 -16.49 3.42
CA ASP A 27 34.03 -17.77 2.87
C ASP A 27 34.23 -17.72 1.35
N ALA A 28 33.45 -16.89 0.64
CA ALA A 28 33.61 -16.63 -0.80
C ALA A 28 34.77 -15.66 -1.14
N GLY A 29 35.52 -15.19 -0.15
CA GLY A 29 36.70 -14.33 -0.33
C GLY A 29 36.39 -12.83 -0.37
N PHE A 30 35.16 -12.41 -0.01
CA PHE A 30 34.86 -11.00 0.19
C PHE A 30 35.39 -10.53 1.54
N MET A 31 35.60 -9.22 1.68
CA MET A 31 36.01 -8.62 2.95
C MET A 31 35.00 -8.93 4.06
N LYS A 32 35.47 -9.01 5.30
CA LYS A 32 34.62 -9.24 6.46
C LYS A 32 33.64 -8.08 6.66
N TYR A 33 32.37 -8.32 6.35
CA TYR A 33 31.30 -7.35 6.53
C TYR A 33 30.44 -7.67 7.75
N THR A 34 29.98 -6.64 8.45
CA THR A 34 28.96 -6.81 9.50
C THR A 34 27.62 -7.17 8.84
N TRP A 35 26.84 -8.04 9.48
CA TRP A 35 25.50 -8.43 9.00
C TRP A 35 24.60 -7.23 8.64
N LYS A 36 24.69 -6.12 9.39
CA LYS A 36 23.99 -4.85 9.07
C LYS A 36 24.43 -4.22 7.76
N GLN A 37 25.73 -4.24 7.45
CA GLN A 37 26.27 -3.69 6.21
C GLN A 37 25.79 -4.50 5.00
N VAL A 38 25.74 -5.82 5.16
CA VAL A 38 25.19 -6.73 4.14
C VAL A 38 23.69 -6.48 3.95
N GLU A 39 22.94 -6.35 5.04
CA GLU A 39 21.51 -6.02 5.02
C GLU A 39 21.22 -4.68 4.33
N ASP A 40 21.95 -3.63 4.70
CA ASP A 40 21.79 -2.29 4.13
C ASP A 40 22.18 -2.23 2.66
N LYS A 41 23.26 -2.93 2.28
CA LYS A 41 23.66 -3.07 0.88
C LYS A 41 22.56 -3.75 0.06
N TRP A 42 21.99 -4.85 0.59
CA TRP A 42 20.88 -5.54 -0.05
C TRP A 42 19.64 -4.65 -0.19
N LYS A 43 19.26 -3.92 0.87
CA LYS A 43 18.14 -2.95 0.82
C LYS A 43 18.37 -1.89 -0.24
N ASN A 44 19.58 -1.36 -0.35
CA ASN A 44 19.92 -0.32 -1.33
C ASN A 44 19.87 -0.85 -2.76
N LEU A 45 20.41 -2.05 -3.00
CA LEU A 45 20.32 -2.72 -4.31
C LEU A 45 18.86 -2.96 -4.71
N ARG A 46 18.04 -3.46 -3.77
CA ARG A 46 16.60 -3.67 -4.00
C ARG A 46 15.87 -2.37 -4.30
N LYS A 47 16.11 -1.31 -3.52
CA LYS A 47 15.52 0.02 -3.77
C LYS A 47 15.88 0.55 -5.16
N GLY A 48 17.14 0.43 -5.56
CA GLY A 48 17.60 0.83 -6.90
C GLY A 48 16.88 0.04 -8.01
N TYR A 49 16.79 -1.29 -7.86
CA TYR A 49 16.09 -2.15 -8.80
C TYR A 49 14.58 -1.84 -8.89
N MET A 50 13.87 -1.66 -7.77
CA MET A 50 12.46 -1.26 -7.78
C MET A 50 12.26 0.09 -8.48
N LYS A 51 13.11 1.09 -8.19
CA LYS A 51 13.04 2.42 -8.84
C LYS A 51 13.16 2.32 -10.37
N VAL A 52 14.12 1.53 -10.85
CA VAL A 52 14.31 1.32 -12.30
C VAL A 52 13.13 0.57 -12.89
N LYS A 53 12.59 -0.43 -12.18
CA LYS A 53 11.44 -1.19 -12.66
C LYS A 53 10.17 -0.35 -12.74
N ASP A 54 9.88 0.47 -11.74
CA ASP A 54 8.74 1.39 -11.74
C ASP A 54 8.88 2.46 -12.85
N ASN A 55 10.10 2.96 -13.08
CA ASN A 55 10.42 3.90 -14.16
C ASN A 55 10.35 3.26 -15.57
N LYS A 56 10.44 1.93 -15.68
CA LYS A 56 10.28 1.20 -16.95
C LYS A 56 8.83 0.77 -17.24
N GLY A 57 7.90 0.98 -16.31
CA GLY A 57 6.48 0.60 -16.48
C GLY A 57 5.66 1.58 -17.31
N ASP A 58 4.49 1.14 -17.78
CA ASP A 58 3.55 1.88 -18.67
C ASP A 58 3.13 3.26 -18.14
N LYS A 59 3.31 3.54 -16.85
CA LYS A 59 2.95 4.80 -16.18
C LYS A 59 4.06 5.85 -16.18
N SER A 60 5.24 5.55 -16.73
CA SER A 60 6.44 6.39 -16.59
C SER A 60 6.65 7.40 -17.73
N SER A 61 5.61 7.75 -18.48
CA SER A 61 5.69 8.74 -19.56
C SER A 61 6.13 10.10 -18.99
N GLY A 62 7.41 10.46 -19.16
CA GLY A 62 8.00 11.75 -18.78
C GLY A 62 9.05 11.72 -17.66
N ALA A 63 9.31 10.59 -17.01
CA ALA A 63 10.36 10.52 -15.98
C ALA A 63 11.76 10.27 -16.60
N PRO A 64 12.83 10.87 -16.05
CA PRO A 64 14.20 10.64 -16.53
C PRO A 64 14.57 9.16 -16.42
N ARG A 65 15.32 8.64 -17.40
CA ARG A 65 15.72 7.23 -17.44
C ARG A 65 16.63 6.92 -16.26
N VAL A 66 16.15 6.11 -15.33
CA VAL A 66 16.99 5.61 -14.23
C VAL A 66 17.67 4.33 -14.70
N THR A 67 19.00 4.30 -14.69
CA THR A 67 19.80 3.13 -15.04
C THR A 67 20.55 2.60 -13.82
N CYS A 68 20.42 1.30 -13.52
CA CYS A 68 21.24 0.62 -12.52
C CYS A 68 22.19 -0.34 -13.25
N LYS A 69 23.49 -0.29 -12.93
CA LYS A 69 24.53 -1.10 -13.60
C LYS A 69 24.30 -2.60 -13.45
N PHE A 70 23.68 -3.02 -12.35
CA PHE A 70 23.34 -4.43 -12.07
C PHE A 70 21.85 -4.74 -12.33
N PHE A 71 21.16 -3.91 -13.12
CA PHE A 71 19.72 -4.08 -13.31
C PHE A 71 19.37 -5.42 -13.96
N GLU A 72 20.12 -5.87 -14.95
CA GLU A 72 19.82 -7.09 -15.70
C GLU A 72 20.00 -8.35 -14.85
N GLU A 73 21.11 -8.41 -14.11
CA GLU A 73 21.38 -9.48 -13.14
C GLU A 73 20.30 -9.52 -12.05
N LEU A 74 19.92 -8.35 -11.51
CA LEU A 74 18.84 -8.25 -10.53
C LEU A 74 17.48 -8.61 -11.15
N ASP A 75 17.18 -8.17 -12.36
CA ASP A 75 15.92 -8.49 -13.04
C ASP A 75 15.82 -10.00 -13.29
N GLU A 76 16.89 -10.68 -13.70
CA GLU A 76 16.88 -12.14 -13.85
C GLU A 76 16.50 -12.86 -12.55
N ILE A 77 17.08 -12.40 -11.44
CA ILE A 77 16.84 -12.89 -10.08
C ILE A 77 15.39 -12.59 -9.66
N PHE A 78 14.89 -11.37 -9.91
CA PHE A 78 13.61 -10.89 -9.39
C PHE A 78 12.40 -11.07 -10.35
N ARG A 79 12.58 -11.30 -11.65
CA ARG A 79 11.52 -11.34 -12.68
C ARG A 79 10.52 -12.46 -12.45
N LYS A 80 10.93 -13.52 -11.75
CA LYS A 80 10.12 -14.68 -11.38
C LYS A 80 9.43 -14.54 -10.01
N SER A 81 9.68 -13.46 -9.27
CA SER A 81 9.11 -13.25 -7.94
C SER A 81 7.78 -12.48 -7.99
N PRO A 82 6.73 -12.94 -7.30
CA PRO A 82 5.40 -12.30 -7.29
C PRO A 82 5.41 -10.92 -6.60
N SER A 83 6.47 -10.59 -5.86
CA SER A 83 6.63 -9.28 -5.25
C SER A 83 6.96 -8.17 -6.24
N VAL A 84 7.35 -8.54 -7.46
CA VAL A 84 7.93 -7.64 -8.45
C VAL A 84 7.08 -7.58 -9.72
N LYS A 85 6.18 -8.55 -9.91
CA LYS A 85 5.05 -8.47 -10.83
C LYS A 85 3.78 -8.62 -9.98
N PRO A 86 3.01 -7.56 -9.74
CA PRO A 86 1.78 -7.70 -8.97
C PRO A 86 0.86 -8.70 -9.67
N ILE A 87 0.34 -9.67 -8.92
CA ILE A 87 -0.55 -10.74 -9.42
C ILE A 87 -1.84 -10.13 -10.00
N SER A 88 -2.23 -8.95 -9.54
CA SER A 88 -3.28 -8.13 -10.16
C SER A 88 -2.98 -6.64 -9.98
N ILE A 89 -3.22 -5.86 -11.03
CA ILE A 89 -3.21 -4.38 -10.95
C ILE A 89 -4.64 -3.97 -10.58
N ALA A 90 -4.91 -3.74 -9.30
CA ALA A 90 -6.14 -3.07 -8.90
C ALA A 90 -6.07 -1.59 -9.33
N SER A 91 -7.10 -1.10 -10.03
CA SER A 91 -7.20 0.31 -10.39
C SER A 91 -7.40 1.14 -9.12
N SER A 92 -6.31 1.71 -8.58
CA SER A 92 -6.40 2.70 -7.53
C SER A 92 -6.68 4.07 -8.15
N SER A 93 -7.89 4.29 -8.65
CA SER A 93 -8.44 5.65 -8.79
C SER A 93 -8.79 6.17 -7.40
N ARG A 94 -7.77 6.39 -6.57
CA ARG A 94 -7.88 7.23 -5.38
C ARG A 94 -6.87 8.35 -5.56
N LYS A 95 -7.42 9.50 -5.92
CA LYS A 95 -6.75 10.79 -5.95
C LYS A 95 -6.31 11.12 -4.52
N CYS A 96 -5.18 10.56 -4.09
CA CYS A 96 -4.50 11.04 -2.89
C CYS A 96 -3.77 12.32 -3.29
N ASN A 97 -4.30 13.45 -2.81
CA ASN A 97 -3.64 14.74 -2.89
C ASN A 97 -2.30 14.64 -2.13
N ARG A 98 -1.23 14.45 -2.88
CA ARG A 98 0.14 14.60 -2.41
C ARG A 98 0.36 16.09 -2.14
N LEU A 99 0.22 16.48 -0.88
CA LEU A 99 0.67 17.80 -0.41
C LEU A 99 2.16 17.94 -0.76
N SER A 100 2.45 19.00 -1.50
CA SER A 100 3.78 19.47 -1.86
C SER A 100 4.55 19.87 -0.61
N VAL A 101 5.69 19.21 -0.36
CA VAL A 101 6.74 19.75 0.50
C VAL A 101 7.91 20.05 -0.41
N ALA A 102 8.22 21.34 -0.48
CA ALA A 102 9.33 21.88 -1.25
C ALA A 102 10.67 21.51 -0.61
N ASP A 103 11.63 21.36 -1.50
CA ASP A 103 13.04 21.06 -1.34
C ASP A 103 13.80 22.20 -0.64
N SER A 104 14.69 21.84 0.27
CA SER A 104 15.81 22.68 0.71
C SER A 104 16.88 21.80 1.34
N ASP A 105 17.95 21.71 0.57
CA ASP A 105 19.20 20.99 0.78
C ASP A 105 20.03 21.67 1.89
N SER A 106 20.54 20.88 2.84
CA SER A 106 21.78 21.22 3.57
C SER A 106 22.29 20.02 4.38
N ASP A 107 23.57 19.74 4.15
CA ASP A 107 24.41 18.64 4.64
C ASP A 107 25.01 18.97 6.02
N SER A 108 25.00 18.02 6.97
CA SER A 108 26.03 17.88 8.03
C SER A 108 25.74 16.74 9.02
N ASP A 109 26.84 16.08 9.35
CA ASP A 109 27.01 14.89 10.18
C ASP A 109 26.54 14.97 11.64
N LYS A 110 26.44 13.75 12.20
CA LYS A 110 26.71 13.33 13.59
C LYS A 110 25.53 13.05 14.54
N GLU A 111 25.39 11.73 14.75
CA GLU A 111 25.36 11.04 16.05
C GLU A 111 24.11 11.14 16.96
N ASN A 112 23.83 9.97 17.56
CA ASN A 112 23.00 9.76 18.76
C ASN A 112 21.47 9.63 18.59
N LEU A 113 21.01 8.46 18.13
CA LEU A 113 19.63 8.00 18.39
C LEU A 113 19.50 7.61 19.88
N SER A 114 19.24 8.58 20.74
CA SER A 114 18.69 8.32 22.07
C SER A 114 17.55 9.28 22.41
N LYS A 115 16.44 8.69 22.89
CA LYS A 115 15.22 9.30 23.46
C LYS A 115 14.26 9.99 22.49
N TRP A 116 13.28 9.23 21.98
CA TRP A 116 11.96 9.80 21.69
C TRP A 116 11.26 10.21 22.99
N PRO A 117 10.78 11.46 23.13
CA PRO A 117 10.05 11.90 24.30
C PRO A 117 8.67 11.24 24.30
N LYS A 118 8.42 10.34 25.25
CA LYS A 118 7.07 9.79 25.52
C LYS A 118 6.17 10.91 26.03
N LYS A 119 5.47 11.63 25.14
CA LYS A 119 4.44 12.60 25.53
C LYS A 119 3.13 11.87 25.82
N LYS A 120 2.70 12.04 27.08
CA LYS A 120 1.42 11.71 27.76
C LYS A 120 0.33 11.07 26.89
N VAL A 121 0.19 9.76 27.04
CA VAL A 121 -0.80 8.87 26.40
C VAL A 121 -2.27 9.33 26.56
N SER A 122 -2.60 10.12 27.59
CA SER A 122 -4.00 10.48 27.90
C SER A 122 -4.65 11.52 26.97
N LYS A 123 -3.87 12.37 26.28
CA LYS A 123 -4.42 13.34 25.31
C LYS A 123 -4.73 12.66 23.98
N ILE A 124 -3.81 11.80 23.52
CA ILE A 124 -3.95 10.97 22.32
C ILE A 124 -5.17 10.04 22.43
N GLN A 125 -5.45 9.49 23.62
CA GLN A 125 -6.62 8.63 23.84
C GLN A 125 -7.97 9.35 23.61
N LYS A 126 -8.10 10.62 24.00
CA LYS A 126 -9.33 11.39 23.78
C LYS A 126 -9.55 11.67 22.29
N ASP A 127 -8.48 12.09 21.61
CA ASP A 127 -8.49 12.36 20.18
C ASP A 127 -8.80 11.09 19.36
N THR A 128 -8.37 9.91 19.82
CA THR A 128 -8.71 8.63 19.16
C THR A 128 -10.18 8.23 19.35
N VAL A 129 -10.75 8.44 20.54
CA VAL A 129 -12.16 8.11 20.79
C VAL A 129 -13.07 9.03 19.98
N GLU A 130 -12.74 10.32 19.92
CA GLU A 130 -13.45 11.29 19.10
C GLU A 130 -13.42 10.93 17.60
N LEU A 131 -12.24 10.55 17.08
CA LEU A 131 -12.11 10.11 15.70
C LEU A 131 -12.93 8.84 15.40
N LEU A 132 -12.97 7.88 16.33
CA LEU A 132 -13.76 6.67 16.17
C LEU A 132 -15.28 6.95 16.14
N SER A 133 -15.74 7.91 16.95
CA SER A 133 -17.14 8.36 16.92
C SER A 133 -17.48 9.02 15.58
N ILE A 134 -16.65 9.94 15.08
CA ILE A 134 -16.86 10.59 13.77
C ILE A 134 -16.95 9.56 12.65
N LEU A 135 -16.03 8.59 12.60
CA LEU A 135 -16.04 7.54 11.57
C LEU A 135 -17.30 6.67 11.64
N ARG A 136 -17.79 6.40 12.85
CA ARG A 136 -19.03 5.65 13.07
C ARG A 136 -20.24 6.45 12.60
N ASP A 137 -20.29 7.74 12.91
CA ASP A 137 -21.38 8.62 12.51
C ASP A 137 -21.40 8.82 10.99
N ASP A 138 -20.24 8.98 10.35
CA ASP A 138 -20.11 9.02 8.89
C ASP A 138 -20.58 7.72 8.23
N ALA A 139 -20.21 6.56 8.82
CA ALA A 139 -20.65 5.26 8.31
C ALA A 139 -22.16 5.11 8.42
N ASN A 140 -22.74 5.47 9.57
CA ASN A 140 -24.18 5.44 9.80
C ASN A 140 -24.91 6.39 8.84
N THR A 141 -24.42 7.61 8.67
CA THR A 141 -25.00 8.62 7.77
C THR A 141 -25.00 8.15 6.32
N ARG A 142 -23.93 7.47 5.89
CA ARG A 142 -23.86 6.87 4.56
C ARG A 142 -24.87 5.75 4.39
N GLU A 143 -25.08 4.94 5.43
CA GLU A 143 -26.01 3.82 5.39
C GLU A 143 -27.46 4.31 5.40
N THR A 144 -27.82 5.28 6.24
CA THR A 144 -29.15 5.90 6.23
C THR A 144 -29.45 6.58 4.90
N ALA A 145 -28.47 7.26 4.29
CA ALA A 145 -28.64 7.84 2.97
C ALA A 145 -28.87 6.79 1.86
N ARG A 146 -28.29 5.58 1.99
CA ARG A 146 -28.56 4.46 1.07
C ARG A 146 -29.97 3.94 1.27
N GLU A 147 -30.37 3.71 2.52
CA GLU A 147 -31.70 3.23 2.86
C GLU A 147 -32.77 4.21 2.39
N ASN A 148 -32.60 5.52 2.63
CA ASN A 148 -33.55 6.53 2.19
C ASN A 148 -33.73 6.53 0.66
N ARG A 149 -32.66 6.48 -0.12
CA ARG A 149 -32.76 6.37 -1.59
C ARG A 149 -33.45 5.08 -2.03
N HIS A 150 -33.21 3.99 -1.31
CA HIS A 150 -33.87 2.72 -1.57
C HIS A 150 -35.37 2.82 -1.29
N GLN A 151 -35.75 3.38 -0.15
CA GLN A 151 -37.14 3.63 0.23
C GLN A 151 -37.84 4.56 -0.78
N GLU A 152 -37.21 5.66 -1.21
CA GLU A 152 -37.73 6.53 -2.27
C GLU A 152 -37.99 5.74 -3.56
N THR A 153 -37.07 4.85 -3.95
CA THR A 153 -37.25 4.00 -5.13
C THR A 153 -38.44 3.04 -4.95
N LEU A 154 -38.52 2.37 -3.79
CA LEU A 154 -39.62 1.45 -3.48
C LEU A 154 -40.96 2.17 -3.44
N THR A 155 -41.04 3.39 -2.90
CA THR A 155 -42.29 4.17 -2.85
C THR A 155 -42.79 4.53 -4.25
N VAL A 156 -41.90 4.91 -5.18
CA VAL A 156 -42.28 5.16 -6.57
C VAL A 156 -42.80 3.90 -7.25
N LEU A 157 -42.13 2.76 -7.02
CA LEU A 157 -42.56 1.47 -7.57
C LEU A 157 -43.90 1.03 -6.99
N ASN A 158 -44.08 1.09 -5.67
CA ASN A 158 -45.33 0.75 -4.99
C ASN A 158 -46.48 1.63 -5.48
N ARG A 159 -46.26 2.94 -5.62
CA ARG A 159 -47.28 3.85 -6.17
C ARG A 159 -47.70 3.45 -7.60
N ALA A 160 -46.77 2.99 -8.43
CA ALA A 160 -47.10 2.49 -9.76
C ALA A 160 -47.91 1.19 -9.68
N ILE A 161 -47.51 0.26 -8.81
CA ILE A 161 -48.23 -0.99 -8.53
C ILE A 161 -49.67 -0.68 -8.12
N ASP A 162 -49.88 0.20 -7.14
CA ASP A 162 -51.21 0.60 -6.67
C ASP A 162 -52.08 1.18 -7.81
N SER A 163 -51.46 1.96 -8.71
CA SER A 163 -52.15 2.50 -9.87
C SER A 163 -52.60 1.42 -10.86
N TYR A 164 -51.77 0.41 -11.09
CA TYR A 164 -52.12 -0.73 -11.94
C TYR A 164 -53.16 -1.63 -11.28
N GLU A 165 -53.04 -1.89 -9.97
CA GLU A 165 -54.03 -2.66 -9.21
C GLU A 165 -55.41 -2.01 -9.27
N ALA A 166 -55.49 -0.69 -9.10
CA ALA A 166 -56.76 0.04 -9.22
C ALA A 166 -57.38 -0.04 -10.62
N GLN A 167 -56.55 -0.03 -11.67
CA GLN A 167 -57.04 -0.23 -13.04
C GLN A 167 -57.51 -1.66 -13.28
N MET A 168 -56.78 -2.65 -12.76
CA MET A 168 -57.13 -4.06 -12.84
C MET A 168 -58.46 -4.34 -12.12
N GLN A 169 -58.66 -3.78 -10.92
CA GLN A 169 -59.88 -3.96 -10.16
C GLN A 169 -61.10 -3.43 -10.94
N LYS A 170 -60.99 -2.28 -11.59
CA LYS A 170 -62.05 -1.73 -12.45
C LYS A 170 -62.38 -2.60 -13.67
N LEU A 171 -61.44 -3.42 -14.14
CA LEU A 171 -61.68 -4.38 -15.22
C LEU A 171 -62.38 -5.63 -14.68
N LEU A 172 -61.97 -6.11 -13.51
CA LEU A 172 -62.59 -7.26 -12.84
C LEU A 172 -64.04 -6.95 -12.45
N ASP A 173 -64.34 -5.75 -11.94
CA ASP A 173 -65.69 -5.34 -11.54
C ASP A 173 -66.67 -5.18 -12.73
N LYS A 174 -66.15 -5.19 -13.97
CA LYS A 174 -66.95 -5.09 -15.21
C LYS A 174 -67.29 -6.46 -15.83
N MET A 175 -66.74 -7.55 -15.31
CA MET A 175 -67.11 -8.92 -15.69
C MET A 175 -68.11 -9.50 -14.71
#